data_AF-A0A382QLS0-F1
#
_entry.id   AF-A0A382QLS0-F1
#
_cell.length_a   1.000
_cell.length_b   1.000
_cell.length_c   1.000
_cell.angle_alpha   90.00
_cell.angle_beta   90.00
_cell.angle_gamma   90.00
#
_symmetry.space_group_name_H-M   'P 1'
#
loop_
_entity.id
_entity.type
_entity.pdbx_description
1 polymer ?
#
loop_
_entity_poly.entity_id
_entity_poly.type
_entity_poly.pdbx_seq_one_letter_code
_entity_poly.pdbx_strand_id
1 'polypeptide(L)'
;MAGFLVGLNINDVAAETFSGNASTTAFTLAVAGTTNTCGVYILGVHQVPTTDYSVSGTTLTFTAAPPSGTNNICVVYTKPAIVNTPADGTVTTAKLSGDLTLPGKITAAGDTAAGDNASMGYTSAEGLILTGQGSTNDVTIKNDADADVITIATGGTAVDVVGALTAGTITSDAGVAGTTGTFSAGVSGTTGTFTSTVDINGSEL
;
A
#
# COMPACT_ATOMS: atom_id res chain seq x y z
N MET A 1 8.52 -19.88 -2.07
CA MET A 1 8.48 -18.60 -2.80
C MET A 1 9.91 -18.07 -2.86
N ALA A 2 10.65 -18.46 -3.89
CA ALA A 2 12.08 -18.16 -4.03
C ALA A 2 12.42 -17.89 -5.50
N GLY A 3 13.07 -16.77 -5.76
CA GLY A 3 14.14 -16.71 -6.76
C GLY A 3 13.79 -16.44 -8.23
N PHE A 4 12.75 -15.68 -8.56
CA PHE A 4 12.51 -15.26 -9.95
C PHE A 4 11.91 -13.85 -9.88
N LEU A 5 12.64 -12.74 -9.89
CA LEU A 5 13.60 -12.28 -10.89
C LEU A 5 14.71 -11.40 -10.24
N VAL A 6 15.89 -11.96 -9.97
CA VAL A 6 17.12 -11.15 -9.89
C VAL A 6 17.94 -11.53 -11.10
N GLY A 7 18.12 -10.59 -12.04
CA GLY A 7 19.04 -10.77 -13.17
C GLY A 7 18.44 -10.82 -14.58
N LEU A 8 17.19 -10.38 -14.82
CA LEU A 8 16.77 -10.09 -16.20
C LEU A 8 17.25 -8.68 -16.58
N ASN A 9 18.40 -8.61 -17.25
CA ASN A 9 18.85 -7.38 -17.88
C ASN A 9 18.26 -7.31 -19.31
N ILE A 10 17.83 -6.13 -19.79
CA ILE A 10 17.50 -5.92 -21.21
C ILE A 10 18.70 -6.25 -22.12
N ASN A 11 19.90 -6.33 -21.57
CA ASN A 11 21.12 -6.77 -22.25
C ASN A 11 21.26 -8.30 -22.40
N ASP A 12 20.39 -9.12 -21.78
CA ASP A 12 20.35 -10.58 -21.99
C ASP A 12 19.50 -10.98 -23.21
N VAL A 13 19.23 -10.03 -24.12
CA VAL A 13 18.71 -10.35 -25.46
C VAL A 13 19.77 -11.20 -26.17
N ALA A 14 19.64 -12.51 -26.02
CA ALA A 14 20.46 -13.46 -26.74
C ALA A 14 20.07 -13.42 -28.22
N ALA A 15 21.09 -13.50 -29.08
CA ALA A 15 20.92 -13.65 -30.51
C ALA A 15 21.68 -14.88 -30.98
N GLU A 16 21.07 -15.63 -31.89
CA GLU A 16 21.69 -16.78 -32.55
C GLU A 16 21.84 -16.50 -34.05
N THR A 17 22.95 -16.95 -34.63
CA THR A 17 23.18 -16.83 -36.06
C THR A 17 23.29 -18.18 -36.74
N PHE A 18 22.68 -18.31 -37.91
CA PHE A 18 22.77 -19.49 -38.77
C PHE A 18 23.25 -19.11 -40.17
N SER A 19 23.81 -20.09 -40.86
CA SER A 19 24.19 -19.97 -42.27
C SER A 19 23.16 -20.67 -43.14
N GLY A 20 22.47 -19.92 -44.00
CA GLY A 20 21.61 -20.48 -45.03
C GLY A 20 22.43 -21.21 -46.09
N ASN A 21 21.79 -22.16 -46.78
CA ASN A 21 22.40 -22.96 -47.85
C ASN A 21 21.46 -23.12 -49.06
N ALA A 22 20.38 -22.33 -49.12
CA ALA A 22 19.32 -22.40 -50.14
C ALA A 22 18.56 -23.74 -50.22
N SER A 23 18.66 -24.62 -49.22
CA SER A 23 17.93 -25.89 -49.19
C SER A 23 17.29 -26.22 -47.84
N THR A 24 17.94 -25.91 -46.73
CA THR A 24 17.44 -26.16 -45.37
C THR A 24 16.39 -25.11 -44.98
N THR A 25 15.22 -25.56 -44.52
CA THR A 25 14.15 -24.68 -44.02
C THR A 25 14.00 -24.71 -42.50
N ALA A 26 14.48 -25.76 -41.83
CA ALA A 26 14.39 -25.92 -40.38
C ALA A 26 15.77 -25.78 -39.73
N PHE A 27 15.86 -24.93 -38.70
CA PHE A 27 17.06 -24.69 -37.91
C PHE A 27 16.74 -24.96 -36.44
N THR A 28 17.68 -25.60 -35.73
CA THR A 28 17.56 -25.86 -34.30
C THR A 28 18.13 -24.70 -33.51
N LEU A 29 17.27 -24.03 -32.75
CA LEU A 29 17.57 -22.96 -31.81
C LEU A 29 18.14 -23.54 -30.52
N ALA A 30 19.09 -22.84 -29.88
CA ALA A 30 19.62 -23.26 -28.58
C ALA A 30 18.62 -22.99 -27.45
N VAL A 31 17.71 -22.04 -27.61
CA VAL A 31 16.68 -21.68 -26.63
C VAL A 31 15.28 -21.91 -27.19
N ALA A 32 14.39 -22.49 -26.38
CA ALA A 32 13.00 -22.68 -26.77
C ALA A 32 12.25 -21.34 -26.84
N GLY A 33 11.45 -21.15 -27.89
CA GLY A 33 10.65 -19.95 -28.11
C GLY A 33 9.34 -20.22 -28.83
N THR A 34 8.66 -19.13 -29.16
CA THR A 34 7.47 -19.08 -30.01
C THR A 34 7.70 -18.06 -31.12
N THR A 35 6.88 -18.11 -32.18
CA THR A 35 6.91 -17.13 -33.27
C THR A 35 6.81 -15.68 -32.79
N ASN A 36 6.09 -15.42 -31.69
CA ASN A 36 5.89 -14.07 -31.14
C ASN A 36 7.01 -13.61 -30.19
N THR A 37 7.87 -14.53 -29.76
CA THR A 37 8.99 -14.26 -28.84
C THR A 37 10.34 -14.34 -29.54
N CYS A 38 10.36 -14.39 -30.88
CA CYS A 38 11.57 -14.43 -31.69
C CYS A 38 11.42 -13.46 -32.86
N GLY A 39 12.33 -12.50 -33.00
CA GLY A 39 12.49 -11.72 -34.23
C GLY A 39 13.53 -12.38 -35.14
N VAL A 40 13.19 -12.66 -36.39
CA VAL A 40 14.10 -13.36 -37.33
C VAL A 40 14.48 -12.42 -38.46
N TYR A 41 15.77 -12.39 -38.80
CA TYR A 41 16.33 -11.52 -39.82
C TYR A 41 17.17 -12.33 -40.80
N ILE A 42 16.99 -12.09 -42.10
CA ILE A 42 17.87 -12.62 -43.16
C ILE A 42 18.60 -11.43 -43.78
N LEU A 43 19.93 -11.43 -43.74
CA LEU A 43 20.77 -10.31 -44.20
C LEU A 43 20.36 -8.96 -43.57
N GLY A 44 19.91 -9.00 -42.31
CA GLY A 44 19.41 -7.83 -41.57
C GLY A 44 17.97 -7.42 -41.88
N VAL A 45 17.29 -8.06 -42.84
CA VAL A 45 15.88 -7.81 -43.18
C VAL A 45 14.98 -8.61 -42.25
N HIS A 46 14.12 -7.93 -41.50
CA HIS A 46 13.14 -8.59 -40.63
C HIS A 46 12.16 -9.42 -41.46
N GLN A 47 12.02 -10.68 -41.10
CA GLN A 47 11.09 -11.62 -41.71
C GLN A 47 9.71 -11.49 -41.04
N VAL A 48 8.64 -11.74 -41.78
CA VAL A 48 7.28 -11.63 -41.26
C VAL A 48 6.91 -12.92 -40.50
N PRO A 49 6.57 -12.83 -39.20
CA PRO A 49 6.16 -14.00 -38.42
C PRO A 49 4.92 -14.68 -39.03
N THR A 50 4.89 -16.01 -39.03
CA THR A 50 3.87 -16.90 -39.64
C THR A 50 3.75 -16.87 -41.17
N THR A 51 4.24 -15.83 -41.84
CA THR A 51 4.30 -15.75 -43.31
C THR A 51 5.63 -16.25 -43.85
N ASP A 52 6.75 -15.77 -43.30
CA ASP A 52 8.10 -16.12 -43.75
C ASP A 52 8.75 -17.18 -42.84
N TYR A 53 8.34 -17.24 -41.57
CA TYR A 53 8.84 -18.22 -40.62
C TYR A 53 7.85 -18.54 -39.50
N SER A 54 8.09 -19.63 -38.77
CA SER A 54 7.43 -19.96 -37.50
C SER A 54 8.44 -20.56 -36.52
N VAL A 55 8.19 -20.40 -35.22
CA VAL A 55 9.01 -21.00 -34.16
C VAL A 55 8.12 -21.78 -33.19
N SER A 56 8.50 -23.03 -32.92
CA SER A 56 7.86 -23.89 -31.90
C SER A 56 8.93 -24.65 -31.13
N GLY A 57 9.02 -24.37 -29.82
CA GLY A 57 10.09 -24.93 -28.99
C GLY A 57 11.45 -24.49 -29.54
N THR A 58 12.34 -25.44 -29.79
CA THR A 58 13.69 -25.18 -30.33
C THR A 58 13.75 -25.20 -31.84
N THR A 59 12.63 -25.19 -32.57
CA THR A 59 12.63 -25.30 -34.03
C THR A 59 12.17 -24.00 -34.66
N LEU A 60 13.08 -23.34 -35.39
CA LEU A 60 12.76 -22.30 -36.36
C LEU A 60 12.50 -22.95 -37.72
N THR A 61 11.37 -22.65 -38.34
CA THR A 61 11.00 -23.14 -39.67
C THR A 61 10.71 -21.97 -40.59
N PHE A 62 11.48 -21.80 -41.66
CA PHE A 62 11.17 -20.88 -42.75
C PHE A 62 10.19 -21.51 -43.74
N THR A 63 9.33 -20.69 -44.35
CA THR A 63 8.42 -21.14 -45.42
C THR A 63 9.14 -21.35 -46.75
N ALA A 64 10.28 -20.67 -46.96
CA ALA A 64 11.22 -20.89 -48.06
C ALA A 64 12.66 -20.98 -47.53
N ALA A 65 13.51 -21.81 -48.17
CA ALA A 65 14.89 -21.98 -47.71
C ALA A 65 15.69 -20.67 -47.80
N PRO A 66 16.31 -20.19 -46.70
CA PRO A 66 17.11 -18.97 -46.74
C PRO A 66 18.27 -19.06 -47.75
N PRO A 67 18.63 -17.95 -48.43
CA PRO A 67 19.75 -17.94 -49.38
C PRO A 67 21.07 -18.42 -48.77
N SER A 68 21.96 -18.95 -49.61
CA SER A 68 23.31 -19.32 -49.18
C SER A 68 24.07 -18.10 -48.64
N GLY A 69 24.63 -18.22 -47.45
CA GLY A 69 25.43 -17.16 -46.83
C GLY A 69 26.00 -17.58 -45.49
N THR A 70 27.10 -16.95 -45.07
CA THR A 70 27.70 -17.18 -43.75
C THR A 70 27.04 -16.29 -42.72
N ASN A 71 26.48 -16.88 -41.66
CA ASN A 71 25.82 -16.20 -40.54
C ASN A 71 24.79 -15.16 -41.00
N ASN A 72 24.12 -15.42 -42.12
CA ASN A 72 23.18 -14.49 -42.75
C ASN A 72 21.77 -14.56 -42.16
N ILE A 73 21.52 -15.48 -41.23
CA ILE A 73 20.28 -15.57 -40.48
C ILE A 73 20.59 -15.14 -39.05
N CYS A 74 19.81 -14.23 -38.48
CA CYS A 74 19.89 -13.81 -37.08
C CYS A 74 18.53 -14.00 -36.41
N VAL A 75 18.51 -14.62 -35.23
CA VAL A 75 17.33 -14.84 -34.41
C VAL A 75 17.53 -14.10 -33.10
N VAL A 76 16.65 -13.15 -32.80
CA VAL A 76 16.68 -12.35 -31.58
C VAL A 76 15.55 -12.81 -30.67
N TYR A 77 15.87 -13.27 -29.46
CA TYR A 77 14.86 -13.71 -28.50
C TYR A 77 14.26 -12.51 -27.76
N THR A 78 12.95 -12.33 -27.85
CA THR A 78 12.20 -11.34 -27.09
C THR A 78 11.36 -12.05 -26.03
N LYS A 79 11.75 -11.94 -24.76
CA LYS A 79 10.95 -12.48 -23.66
C LYS A 79 9.82 -11.50 -23.31
N PRO A 80 8.56 -11.94 -23.15
CA PRO A 80 7.48 -11.05 -22.72
C PRO A 80 7.84 -10.40 -21.38
N ALA A 81 7.68 -9.08 -21.28
CA ALA A 81 7.77 -8.39 -20.00
C ALA A 81 6.60 -8.86 -19.12
N ILE A 82 6.89 -9.45 -17.97
CA ILE A 82 5.85 -9.79 -17.00
C ILE A 82 5.63 -8.55 -16.14
N VAL A 83 4.46 -7.92 -16.26
CA VAL A 83 4.01 -6.93 -15.27
C VAL A 83 3.37 -7.72 -14.13
N ASN A 84 4.18 -8.11 -13.15
CA ASN A 84 3.70 -8.83 -11.97
C ASN A 84 2.95 -7.90 -11.01
N THR A 85 2.08 -8.48 -10.18
CA THR A 85 1.66 -7.83 -8.94
C THR A 85 2.83 -7.85 -7.94
N PRO A 86 2.99 -6.82 -7.08
CA PRO A 86 3.96 -6.87 -6.00
C PRO A 86 3.77 -8.12 -5.16
N ALA A 87 4.88 -8.80 -4.85
CA ALA A 87 4.85 -9.97 -3.97
C ALA A 87 4.70 -9.54 -2.50
N ASP A 88 4.26 -10.45 -1.64
CA ASP A 88 4.08 -10.20 -0.21
C ASP A 88 5.34 -9.60 0.43
N GLY A 89 5.15 -8.58 1.27
CA GLY A 89 6.24 -7.88 1.97
C GLY A 89 7.16 -7.03 1.08
N THR A 90 6.99 -7.04 -0.25
CA THR A 90 7.84 -6.22 -1.15
C THR A 90 7.47 -4.74 -1.13
N VAL A 91 6.26 -4.42 -0.70
CA VAL A 91 5.79 -3.05 -0.51
C VAL A 91 6.16 -2.61 0.91
N THR A 92 7.29 -1.94 1.04
CA THR A 92 7.82 -1.47 2.33
C THR A 92 7.31 -0.06 2.65
N THR A 93 7.48 0.39 3.90
CA THR A 93 7.13 1.76 4.32
C THR A 93 7.83 2.84 3.49
N ALA A 94 9.07 2.60 3.05
CA ALA A 94 9.80 3.52 2.17
C ALA A 94 9.12 3.72 0.81
N LYS A 95 8.35 2.73 0.33
CA LYS A 95 7.59 2.82 -0.93
C LYS A 95 6.25 3.55 -0.75
N LEU A 96 5.82 3.76 0.50
CA LEU A 96 4.57 4.42 0.91
C LEU A 96 4.88 5.73 1.66
N SER A 97 5.95 6.43 1.30
CA SER A 97 6.39 7.63 2.03
C SER A 97 5.53 8.89 1.79
N GLY A 98 4.49 8.79 0.97
CA GLY A 98 3.55 9.88 0.68
C GLY A 98 2.12 9.51 1.07
N ASP A 99 1.16 10.32 0.64
CA ASP A 99 -0.25 10.10 0.94
C ASP A 99 -0.76 8.78 0.35
N LEU A 100 -1.56 8.06 1.14
CA LEU A 100 -2.22 6.83 0.71
C LEU A 100 -3.70 7.08 0.44
N THR A 101 -4.06 7.26 -0.82
CA THR A 101 -5.45 7.36 -1.27
C THR A 101 -5.97 6.00 -1.71
N LEU A 102 -6.97 5.46 -1.01
CA LEU A 102 -7.64 4.21 -1.38
C LEU A 102 -9.06 4.48 -1.90
N PRO A 103 -9.57 3.68 -2.85
CA PRO A 103 -10.98 3.75 -3.26
C PRO A 103 -11.94 3.23 -2.19
N GLY A 104 -11.44 2.66 -1.09
CA GLY A 104 -12.20 2.07 -0.01
C GLY A 104 -11.66 2.45 1.37
N LYS A 105 -11.90 1.58 2.36
CA LYS A 105 -11.50 1.82 3.76
C LYS A 105 -10.07 1.34 4.02
N ILE A 106 -9.34 2.03 4.88
CA ILE A 106 -8.15 1.48 5.54
C ILE A 106 -8.64 0.47 6.58
N THR A 107 -8.10 -0.75 6.51
CA THR A 107 -8.35 -1.79 7.53
C THR A 107 -7.05 -2.04 8.25
N ALA A 108 -6.99 -1.68 9.54
CA ALA A 108 -5.91 -2.11 10.42
C ALA A 108 -6.01 -3.62 10.66
N ALA A 109 -4.93 -4.29 11.01
CA ALA A 109 -4.92 -5.71 11.37
C ALA A 109 -4.04 -5.93 12.60
N GLY A 110 -4.53 -6.72 13.55
CA GLY A 110 -3.83 -6.96 14.83
C GLY A 110 -4.00 -5.82 15.82
N ASP A 111 -3.55 -6.08 17.05
CA ASP A 111 -3.53 -5.15 18.18
C ASP A 111 -2.38 -4.13 18.05
N THR A 112 -2.42 -3.04 18.82
CA THR A 112 -1.22 -2.23 19.13
C THR A 112 -0.76 -2.51 20.56
N ALA A 113 0.53 -2.72 20.77
CA ALA A 113 1.10 -3.03 22.07
C ALA A 113 1.90 -1.86 22.65
N ALA A 114 2.10 -1.88 23.98
CA ALA A 114 3.01 -0.94 24.63
C ALA A 114 4.42 -1.06 24.05
N GLY A 115 4.99 0.06 23.60
CA GLY A 115 6.30 0.11 22.96
C GLY A 115 6.28 -0.02 21.44
N ASP A 116 5.13 -0.34 20.83
CA ASP A 116 4.95 -0.21 19.39
C ASP A 116 5.09 1.26 18.97
N ASN A 117 5.44 1.48 17.70
CA ASN A 117 5.32 2.80 17.09
C ASN A 117 3.84 3.25 17.06
N ALA A 118 3.61 4.56 16.91
CA ALA A 118 2.28 5.10 16.71
C ALA A 118 1.55 4.34 15.58
N SER A 119 0.37 3.80 15.88
CA SER A 119 -0.30 2.82 15.03
C SER A 119 -1.82 2.81 15.25
N MET A 120 -2.50 2.18 14.30
CA MET A 120 -3.92 1.81 14.41
C MET A 120 -4.04 0.29 14.40
N GLY A 121 -4.85 -0.26 15.29
CA GLY A 121 -5.08 -1.69 15.46
C GLY A 121 -6.51 -1.99 15.88
N TYR A 122 -6.80 -3.26 16.13
CA TYR A 122 -8.03 -3.68 16.78
C TYR A 122 -7.91 -5.05 17.45
N THR A 123 -8.70 -5.24 18.51
CA THR A 123 -9.02 -6.57 19.06
C THR A 123 -10.53 -6.71 19.19
N SER A 124 -11.03 -7.94 19.30
CA SER A 124 -12.46 -8.16 19.56
C SER A 124 -12.89 -7.67 20.94
N ALA A 125 -11.96 -7.56 21.89
CA ALA A 125 -12.22 -7.12 23.26
C ALA A 125 -12.18 -5.59 23.40
N GLU A 126 -11.26 -4.92 22.71
CA GLU A 126 -11.03 -3.47 22.86
C GLU A 126 -11.63 -2.65 21.72
N GLY A 127 -11.97 -3.28 20.59
CA GLY A 127 -12.48 -2.58 19.41
C GLY A 127 -11.35 -1.90 18.64
N LEU A 128 -11.61 -0.71 18.10
CA LEU A 128 -10.60 0.10 17.42
C LEU A 128 -9.60 0.65 18.44
N ILE A 129 -8.32 0.46 18.17
CA ILE A 129 -7.24 0.88 19.05
C ILE A 129 -6.37 1.89 18.29
N LEU A 130 -6.11 3.04 18.91
CA LEU A 130 -5.17 4.03 18.43
C LEU A 130 -4.16 4.26 19.54
N THR A 131 -2.89 4.00 19.24
CA THR A 131 -1.77 4.35 20.12
C THR A 131 -0.89 5.33 19.39
N GLY A 132 -0.33 6.27 20.14
CA GLY A 132 0.72 7.13 19.64
C GLY A 132 1.92 7.14 20.58
N GLN A 133 2.98 7.75 20.09
CA GLN A 133 4.27 7.85 20.77
C GLN A 133 4.77 9.31 20.69
N GLY A 134 3.84 10.27 20.66
CA GLY A 134 4.21 11.69 20.60
C GLY A 134 4.90 12.10 21.89
N SER A 135 5.73 13.14 21.85
CA SER A 135 6.44 13.61 23.04
C SER A 135 5.60 14.47 23.99
N THR A 136 4.48 15.00 23.50
CA THR A 136 3.54 15.84 24.27
C THR A 136 2.21 15.11 24.48
N ASN A 137 1.64 14.60 23.38
CA ASN A 137 0.39 13.86 23.35
C ASN A 137 0.62 12.55 22.61
N ASP A 138 0.09 11.44 23.12
CA ASP A 138 0.04 10.18 22.39
C ASP A 138 -0.98 10.29 21.25
N VAL A 139 -2.17 10.80 21.53
CA VAL A 139 -3.21 10.99 20.51
C VAL A 139 -3.55 12.47 20.40
N THR A 140 -3.59 12.97 19.16
CA THR A 140 -4.06 14.32 18.83
C THR A 140 -5.03 14.24 17.67
N ILE A 141 -6.22 14.80 17.84
CA ILE A 141 -7.19 15.03 16.77
C ILE A 141 -7.27 16.52 16.56
N LYS A 142 -7.01 16.98 15.33
CA LYS A 142 -7.02 18.39 14.96
C LYS A 142 -8.17 18.75 14.04
N ASN A 143 -8.49 20.03 13.97
CA ASN A 143 -9.26 20.59 12.86
C ASN A 143 -8.35 20.88 11.66
N ASP A 144 -8.95 21.23 10.53
CA ASP A 144 -8.21 21.52 9.28
C ASP A 144 -7.34 22.80 9.37
N ALA A 145 -7.61 23.67 10.35
CA ALA A 145 -6.76 24.81 10.68
C ALA A 145 -5.56 24.43 11.57
N ASP A 146 -5.29 23.13 11.72
CA ASP A 146 -4.20 22.56 12.51
C ASP A 146 -4.27 22.87 14.03
N ALA A 147 -5.46 23.16 14.55
CA ALA A 147 -5.69 23.32 15.99
C ALA A 147 -6.17 22.01 16.63
N ASP A 148 -5.65 21.69 17.81
CA ASP A 148 -6.08 20.54 18.61
C ASP A 148 -7.57 20.66 18.97
N VAL A 149 -8.30 19.55 18.84
CA VAL A 149 -9.72 19.41 19.19
C VAL A 149 -9.86 18.41 20.34
N ILE A 150 -9.15 17.28 20.25
CA ILE A 150 -9.07 16.26 21.31
C ILE A 150 -7.61 15.84 21.46
N THR A 151 -7.14 15.71 22.70
CA THR A 151 -5.82 15.18 22.98
C THR A 151 -5.83 14.14 24.10
N ILE A 152 -4.83 13.25 24.08
CA ILE A 152 -4.48 12.38 25.20
C ILE A 152 -2.99 12.60 25.44
N ALA A 153 -2.65 13.15 26.61
CA ALA A 153 -1.27 13.44 26.98
C ALA A 153 -0.42 12.16 27.01
N THR A 154 0.86 12.27 26.64
CA THR A 154 1.79 11.12 26.60
C THR A 154 1.85 10.39 27.93
N GLY A 155 1.58 9.08 27.92
CA GLY A 155 1.54 8.23 29.12
C GLY A 155 0.37 8.52 30.08
N GLY A 156 -0.53 9.41 29.70
CA GLY A 156 -1.76 9.71 30.42
C GLY A 156 -2.92 8.85 29.94
N THR A 157 -4.01 8.88 30.71
CA THR A 157 -5.26 8.18 30.38
C THR A 157 -6.46 9.13 30.27
N ALA A 158 -6.25 10.41 30.55
CA ALA A 158 -7.28 11.43 30.46
C ALA A 158 -7.37 11.96 29.03
N VAL A 159 -8.61 12.06 28.54
CA VAL A 159 -8.93 12.77 27.30
C VAL A 159 -9.17 14.23 27.64
N ASP A 160 -8.45 15.12 26.96
CA ASP A 160 -8.75 16.54 26.97
C ASP A 160 -9.55 16.90 25.72
N VAL A 161 -10.62 17.67 25.92
CA VAL A 161 -11.41 18.27 24.84
C VAL A 161 -11.15 19.77 24.91
N VAL A 162 -10.37 20.27 23.95
CA VAL A 162 -9.79 21.62 24.01
C VAL A 162 -10.88 22.71 23.99
N GLY A 163 -12.01 22.43 23.33
CA GLY A 163 -13.16 23.33 23.23
C GLY A 163 -14.38 22.87 24.03
N ALA A 164 -15.50 23.59 23.87
CA ALA A 164 -16.75 23.21 24.51
C ALA A 164 -17.31 21.88 23.96
N LEU A 165 -17.52 20.90 24.84
CA LEU A 165 -18.25 19.68 24.50
C LEU A 165 -19.77 19.94 24.55
N THR A 166 -20.41 20.00 23.38
CA THR A 166 -21.87 20.13 23.28
C THR A 166 -22.48 18.74 23.09
N ALA A 167 -23.07 18.18 24.15
CA ALA A 167 -23.67 16.84 24.14
C ALA A 167 -25.09 16.88 24.73
N GLY A 168 -26.03 16.09 24.18
CA GLY A 168 -27.40 16.02 24.70
C GLY A 168 -27.49 15.38 26.10
N THR A 169 -26.54 14.52 26.45
CA THR A 169 -26.38 13.97 27.80
C THR A 169 -24.91 13.65 28.02
N ILE A 170 -24.38 14.05 29.17
CA ILE A 170 -23.06 13.62 29.65
C ILE A 170 -23.30 12.71 30.84
N THR A 171 -22.89 11.45 30.73
CA THR A 171 -22.85 10.51 31.85
C THR A 171 -21.41 10.40 32.31
N SER A 172 -21.18 10.39 33.61
CA SER A 172 -19.84 10.26 34.20
C SER A 172 -19.86 9.08 35.16
N ASP A 173 -18.82 8.25 35.10
CA ASP A 173 -18.71 7.04 35.91
C ASP A 173 -18.66 7.35 37.42
N ALA A 174 -18.01 8.45 37.80
CA ALA A 174 -17.85 8.89 39.20
C ALA A 174 -18.27 10.36 39.46
N GLY A 175 -19.08 10.96 38.58
CA GLY A 175 -19.46 12.38 38.65
C GLY A 175 -18.56 13.31 37.82
N VAL A 176 -19.04 14.53 37.54
CA VAL A 176 -18.24 15.58 36.86
C VAL A 176 -17.33 16.24 37.91
N ALA A 177 -16.31 15.50 38.34
CA ALA A 177 -15.39 15.91 39.40
C ALA A 177 -14.29 16.84 38.87
N GLY A 178 -14.65 18.05 38.46
CA GLY A 178 -13.70 19.15 38.29
C GLY A 178 -13.82 20.13 39.45
N THR A 179 -12.71 20.45 40.13
CA THR A 179 -12.65 21.47 41.21
C THR A 179 -13.08 22.87 40.75
N THR A 180 -13.28 23.06 39.44
CA THR A 180 -13.70 24.29 38.74
C THR A 180 -14.79 24.04 37.69
N GLY A 181 -15.63 23.01 37.87
CA GLY A 181 -16.79 22.78 37.00
C GLY A 181 -17.85 23.88 37.17
N THR A 182 -17.71 25.01 36.47
CA THR A 182 -18.74 26.04 36.39
C THR A 182 -19.87 25.56 35.48
N PHE A 183 -20.97 25.09 36.06
CA PHE A 183 -22.21 24.91 35.31
C PHE A 183 -22.80 26.30 35.01
N SER A 184 -22.75 26.73 33.75
CA SER A 184 -23.20 28.08 33.34
C SER A 184 -24.73 28.26 33.38
N ALA A 185 -25.50 27.20 33.67
CA ALA A 185 -26.95 27.21 33.82
C ALA A 185 -27.37 26.33 35.00
N GLY A 186 -28.58 26.56 35.54
CA GLY A 186 -29.10 25.82 36.68
C GLY A 186 -29.07 24.31 36.45
N VAL A 187 -28.39 23.58 37.34
CA VAL A 187 -28.39 22.11 37.35
C VAL A 187 -29.77 21.67 37.82
N SER A 188 -30.64 21.27 36.90
CA SER A 188 -31.97 20.71 37.23
C SER A 188 -31.92 19.20 37.10
N GLY A 189 -31.85 18.50 38.24
CA GLY A 189 -32.03 17.06 38.31
C GLY A 189 -33.36 16.73 38.95
N THR A 190 -34.13 15.79 38.39
CA THR A 190 -35.36 15.26 39.03
C THR A 190 -35.05 14.60 40.38
N THR A 191 -33.80 14.16 40.59
CA THR A 191 -33.24 13.65 41.85
C THR A 191 -31.76 14.05 41.94
N GLY A 192 -31.45 15.09 42.71
CA GLY A 192 -30.07 15.54 42.94
C GLY A 192 -29.92 16.06 44.36
N THR A 193 -28.88 15.62 45.07
CA THR A 193 -28.52 16.15 46.40
C THR A 193 -27.43 17.19 46.20
N PHE A 194 -27.72 18.47 46.47
CA PHE A 194 -26.70 19.51 46.49
C PHE A 194 -25.97 19.45 47.84
N THR A 195 -24.69 19.11 47.84
CA THR A 195 -23.89 18.88 49.06
C THR A 195 -23.04 20.09 49.50
N SER A 196 -23.07 21.20 48.76
CA SER A 196 -22.47 22.47 49.18
C SER A 196 -23.56 23.53 49.41
N THR A 197 -23.40 24.32 50.47
CA THR A 197 -24.22 25.47 50.83
C THR A 197 -24.60 26.27 49.59
N VAL A 198 -25.91 26.35 49.30
CA VAL A 198 -26.41 27.24 48.25
C VAL A 198 -26.21 28.66 48.78
N ASP A 199 -25.24 29.40 48.26
CA ASP A 199 -25.12 30.84 48.51
C ASP A 199 -26.23 31.53 47.70
N ILE A 200 -27.45 31.52 48.24
CA ILE A 200 -28.52 32.35 47.70
C ILE A 200 -28.15 33.77 48.12
N ASN A 201 -27.65 34.58 47.20
CA ASN A 201 -27.50 36.03 47.37
C ASN A 201 -28.87 36.72 47.46
N GLY A 202 -29.77 36.21 48.29
CA GLY A 202 -30.97 36.89 48.73
C GLY A 202 -30.56 37.79 49.89
N SER A 203 -30.34 39.07 49.59
CA SER A 203 -30.41 40.11 50.61
C SER A 203 -31.72 39.93 51.38
N GLU A 204 -31.65 39.59 52.66
CA GLU A 204 -32.78 39.77 53.57
C GLU A 204 -33.04 41.27 53.70
N LEU A 205 -34.02 41.77 52.94
CA LEU A 205 -34.78 43.00 53.22
C LEU A 205 -36.24 42.79 52.83
#